data_AF-A0A353GX69-F1
#
_entry.id   AF-A0A353GX69-F1
#
_cell.length_a   1.000
_cell.length_b   1.000
_cell.length_c   1.000
_cell.angle_alpha   90.00
_cell.angle_beta   90.00
_cell.angle_gamma   90.00
#
_symmetry.space_group_name_H-M   'P 1'
#
loop_
_entity.id
_entity.type
_entity.pdbx_description
1 polymer ?
#
loop_
_entity_poly.entity_id
_entity_poly.type
_entity_poly.pdbx_seq_one_letter_code
_entity_poly.pdbx_strand_id
1 'polypeptide(L)'
;MYVLPKEVRELGRFFQHSTYRLNKKIITQFKYRIHSIFTKNGIDISRKQVISPENRAKILELPLADIWKQQLRILFTPLDTIEQENEEIKKLISMWAMWPMLAKK
;
A
#
# COMPACT_ATOMS: atom_id res chain seq x y z
N MET A 1 -18.49 -21.11 16.40
CA MET A 1 -17.90 -20.32 15.31
C MET A 1 -18.59 -18.97 15.28
N TYR A 2 -17.90 -17.87 15.60
CA TYR A 2 -18.52 -16.53 15.60
C TYR A 2 -18.61 -16.01 14.17
N VAL A 3 -19.79 -15.58 13.75
CA VAL A 3 -20.03 -15.00 12.42
C VAL A 3 -20.24 -13.50 12.57
N LEU A 4 -19.50 -12.71 11.80
CA LEU A 4 -19.59 -11.25 11.82
C LEU A 4 -21.00 -10.75 11.46
N PRO A 5 -21.43 -9.60 12.01
CA PRO A 5 -22.67 -8.93 11.60
C PRO A 5 -22.75 -8.74 10.07
N LYS A 6 -23.97 -8.75 9.52
CA LYS A 6 -24.20 -8.67 8.06
C LYS A 6 -23.64 -7.37 7.49
N GLU A 7 -23.83 -6.28 8.21
CA GLU A 7 -23.43 -4.91 7.88
C GLU A 7 -21.90 -4.80 7.76
N VAL A 8 -21.16 -5.41 8.70
CA VAL A 8 -19.69 -5.45 8.68
C VAL A 8 -19.17 -6.28 7.50
N ARG A 9 -19.85 -7.40 7.18
CA ARG A 9 -19.49 -8.23 6.02
C ARG A 9 -19.76 -7.52 4.70
N GLU A 10 -20.88 -6.79 4.59
CA GLU A 10 -21.21 -5.99 3.41
C GLU A 10 -20.24 -4.81 3.23
N LEU A 11 -19.89 -4.10 4.31
CA LEU A 11 -18.88 -3.04 4.30
C LEU A 11 -17.51 -3.58 3.87
N GLY A 12 -17.11 -4.72 4.44
CA GLY A 12 -15.87 -5.40 4.09
C GLY A 12 -15.83 -5.82 2.62
N ARG A 13 -16.92 -6.42 2.11
CA ARG A 13 -17.05 -6.77 0.69
C ARG A 13 -17.01 -5.55 -0.21
N PHE A 14 -17.73 -4.49 0.13
CA PHE A 14 -17.74 -3.24 -0.63
C PHE A 14 -16.33 -2.67 -0.74
N PHE A 15 -15.65 -2.46 0.39
CA PHE A 15 -14.28 -1.97 0.42
C PHE A 15 -13.32 -2.88 -0.36
N GLN A 16 -13.47 -4.20 -0.22
CA GLN A 16 -12.63 -5.18 -0.92
C GLN A 16 -12.85 -5.18 -2.44
N HIS A 17 -14.07 -4.91 -2.91
CA HIS A 17 -14.42 -4.94 -4.33
C HIS A 17 -14.17 -3.62 -5.06
N SER A 18 -14.34 -2.47 -4.41
CA SER A 18 -14.15 -1.16 -5.05
C SER A 18 -12.78 -0.57 -4.73
N THR A 19 -12.65 0.02 -3.54
CA THR A 19 -11.49 0.82 -3.12
C THR A 19 -10.21 0.01 -3.09
N TYR A 20 -10.23 -1.19 -2.50
CA TYR A 20 -9.04 -2.02 -2.42
C TYR A 20 -8.54 -2.48 -3.80
N ARG A 21 -9.45 -2.85 -4.73
CA ARG A 21 -9.06 -3.25 -6.09
C ARG A 21 -8.49 -2.07 -6.88
N LEU A 22 -9.09 -0.90 -6.76
CA LEU A 22 -8.62 0.32 -7.40
C LEU A 22 -7.23 0.70 -6.87
N ASN A 23 -7.09 0.77 -5.55
CA ASN A 23 -5.83 1.09 -4.89
C ASN A 23 -4.75 0.07 -5.22
N LYS A 24 -5.07 -1.23 -5.29
CA LYS A 24 -4.12 -2.27 -5.71
C LYS A 24 -3.57 -2.03 -7.12
N LYS A 25 -4.42 -1.59 -8.07
CA LYS A 25 -3.97 -1.23 -9.43
C LYS A 25 -3.03 -0.01 -9.41
N ILE A 26 -3.43 1.03 -8.69
CA ILE A 26 -2.64 2.28 -8.56
C ILE A 26 -1.27 1.98 -7.94
N ILE A 27 -1.26 1.27 -6.80
CA ILE A 27 -0.05 0.80 -6.12
C ILE A 27 0.85 0.02 -7.09
N THR A 28 0.28 -0.90 -7.89
CA THR A 28 1.02 -1.69 -8.86
C THR A 28 1.65 -0.81 -9.95
N GLN A 29 0.94 0.19 -10.44
CA GLN A 29 1.46 1.13 -11.45
C GLN A 29 2.60 1.99 -10.90
N PHE A 30 2.48 2.52 -9.68
CA PHE A 30 3.56 3.23 -9.01
C PHE A 30 4.81 2.35 -8.89
N LYS A 31 4.64 1.11 -8.41
CA LYS A 31 5.72 0.14 -8.25
C LYS A 31 6.43 -0.16 -9.57
N TYR A 32 5.70 -0.32 -10.68
CA TYR A 32 6.30 -0.49 -11.99
C TYR A 32 7.05 0.74 -12.49
N ARG A 33 6.50 1.93 -12.25
CA ARG A 33 7.16 3.18 -12.66
C ARG A 33 8.46 3.40 -11.90
N ILE A 34 8.45 3.16 -10.59
CA ILE A 34 9.63 3.21 -9.73
C ILE A 34 10.67 2.19 -10.22
N HIS A 35 10.28 0.92 -10.42
CA HIS A 35 11.19 -0.11 -10.94
C HIS A 35 11.77 0.27 -12.31
N SER A 36 10.97 0.86 -13.21
CA SER A 36 11.45 1.30 -14.52
C SER A 36 12.52 2.40 -14.43
N ILE A 37 12.50 3.24 -13.39
CA ILE A 37 13.55 4.24 -13.18
C ILE A 37 14.88 3.55 -12.90
N PHE A 38 14.90 2.52 -12.05
CA PHE A 38 16.12 1.76 -11.76
C PHE A 38 16.67 1.05 -12.98
N THR A 39 15.83 0.30 -13.69
CA THR A 39 16.27 -0.47 -14.86
C THR A 39 16.80 0.43 -15.97
N LYS A 40 16.22 1.63 -16.16
CA LYS A 40 16.70 2.60 -17.15
C LYS A 40 18.04 3.24 -16.79
N ASN A 41 18.39 3.25 -15.51
CA ASN A 41 19.68 3.73 -15.02
C ASN A 41 20.70 2.60 -14.81
N GLY A 42 20.43 1.39 -15.34
CA GLY A 42 21.35 0.25 -15.24
C GLY A 42 21.42 -0.39 -13.86
N ILE A 43 20.49 -0.06 -12.95
CA ILE A 43 20.43 -0.64 -11.61
C ILE A 43 19.50 -1.85 -11.65
N ASP A 44 20.06 -3.04 -11.47
CA ASP A 44 19.28 -4.26 -11.30
C ASP A 44 18.80 -4.34 -9.84
N ILE A 45 17.49 -4.17 -9.66
CA ILE A 45 16.83 -4.27 -8.36
C ILE A 45 15.59 -5.11 -8.54
N SER A 46 15.39 -6.09 -7.67
CA SER A 46 14.18 -6.90 -7.76
C SER A 46 12.95 -6.04 -7.49
N ARG A 47 11.86 -6.26 -8.24
CA ARG A 47 10.57 -5.61 -7.97
C ARG A 47 10.17 -5.71 -6.50
N LYS A 48 10.39 -6.86 -5.85
CA LYS A 48 10.06 -7.06 -4.43
C LYS A 48 10.82 -6.11 -3.49
N GLN A 49 12.09 -5.81 -3.79
CA GLN A 49 12.89 -4.89 -3.00
C GLN A 49 12.44 -3.44 -3.18
N VAL A 50 12.09 -3.04 -4.41
CA VAL A 50 11.54 -1.70 -4.73
C VAL A 50 10.25 -1.40 -3.94
N ILE A 51 9.52 -2.45 -3.58
CA ILE A 51 8.17 -2.39 -3.04
C ILE A 51 8.16 -2.26 -1.50
N SER A 52 9.19 -2.75 -0.81
CA SER A 52 9.22 -2.75 0.65
C SER A 52 9.45 -1.31 1.18
N PRO A 53 8.61 -0.82 2.12
CA PRO A 53 8.84 0.45 2.81
C PRO A 53 10.22 0.53 3.47
N GLU A 54 10.69 -0.58 4.06
CA GLU A 54 12.00 -0.64 4.73
C GLU A 54 13.17 -0.39 3.78
N ASN A 55 13.00 -0.71 2.50
CA ASN A 55 14.03 -0.55 1.49
C ASN A 55 14.04 0.82 0.82
N ARG A 56 13.00 1.66 0.98
CA ARG A 56 12.89 2.95 0.27
C ARG A 56 14.03 3.90 0.63
N ALA A 57 14.39 3.97 1.91
CA ALA A 57 15.52 4.79 2.37
C ALA A 57 16.84 4.33 1.71
N LYS A 58 17.12 3.01 1.73
CA LYS A 58 18.29 2.40 1.11
C LYS A 58 18.32 2.60 -0.41
N ILE A 59 17.15 2.59 -1.04
CA ILE A 59 17.00 2.79 -2.48
C ILE A 59 17.35 4.22 -2.88
N LEU A 60 17.08 5.22 -2.03
CA LEU A 60 17.45 6.62 -2.29
C LEU A 60 18.95 6.88 -2.13
N GLU A 61 19.69 5.99 -1.45
CA GLU A 61 21.15 6.05 -1.31
C GLU A 61 21.89 5.51 -2.54
N LEU A 62 21.19 4.82 -3.46
CA LEU A 62 21.78 4.29 -4.69
C LEU A 62 22.34 5.42 -5.58
N PRO A 63 23.36 5.12 -6.42
CA PRO A 63 24.02 6.08 -7.30
C PRO A 63 23.13 6.46 -8.50
N LEU A 64 22.01 7.11 -8.21
CA LEU A 64 21.09 7.70 -9.17
C LEU A 64 21.36 9.20 -9.32
N ALA A 65 21.17 9.72 -10.53
CA ALA A 65 21.13 11.15 -10.76
C ALA A 65 20.04 11.82 -9.90
N ASP A 66 20.29 13.05 -9.45
CA ASP A 66 19.40 13.76 -8.52
C ASP A 66 17.98 13.94 -9.05
N ILE A 67 17.82 14.09 -10.37
CA ILE A 67 16.50 14.17 -11.01
C ILE A 67 15.69 12.90 -10.77
N TRP A 68 16.32 11.73 -10.80
CA TRP A 68 15.66 10.45 -10.54
C TRP A 68 15.35 10.29 -9.06
N LYS A 69 16.24 10.73 -8.16
CA LYS A 69 15.97 10.76 -6.72
C LYS A 69 14.76 11.63 -6.39
N GLN A 70 14.63 12.80 -7.02
CA GLN A 70 13.45 13.65 -6.88
C GLN A 70 12.18 12.97 -7.40
N GLN A 71 12.22 12.39 -8.59
CA GLN A 71 11.09 11.64 -9.14
C GLN A 71 10.67 10.48 -8.24
N LEU A 72 11.63 9.75 -7.68
CA LEU A 72 11.36 8.66 -6.74
C LEU A 72 10.68 9.18 -5.47
N ARG A 73 11.14 10.28 -4.88
CA ARG A 73 10.48 10.91 -3.72
C ARG A 73 9.03 11.28 -4.03
N ILE A 74 8.78 11.90 -5.19
CA ILE A 74 7.43 12.26 -5.65
C ILE A 74 6.53 11.03 -5.83
N LEU A 75 7.09 9.90 -6.27
CA LEU A 75 6.33 8.65 -6.46
C LEU A 75 6.11 7.89 -5.14
N PHE A 76 7.05 7.96 -4.20
CA PHE A 76 6.93 7.27 -2.90
C PHE A 76 5.88 7.91 -2.00
N THR A 77 5.78 9.24 -1.95
CA THR A 77 4.79 9.93 -1.10
C THR A 77 3.34 9.45 -1.32
N PRO A 78 2.76 9.53 -2.54
CA PRO A 78 1.39 9.05 -2.76
C PRO A 78 1.28 7.53 -2.61
N LEU A 79 2.36 6.77 -2.88
CA LEU A 79 2.36 5.33 -2.67
C LEU A 79 2.23 4.99 -1.17
N ASP A 80 2.98 5.66 -0.30
CA ASP A 80 2.90 5.53 1.15
C ASP A 80 1.52 5.94 1.67
N THR A 81 0.99 7.07 1.22
CA THR A 81 -0.34 7.54 1.62
C THR A 81 -1.42 6.50 1.29
N ILE A 82 -1.44 5.98 0.06
CA ILE A 82 -2.44 4.99 -0.36
C ILE A 82 -2.26 3.67 0.42
N GLU A 83 -1.02 3.23 0.66
CA GLU A 83 -0.77 2.01 1.43
C GLU A 83 -1.21 2.17 2.90
N GLN A 84 -0.94 3.33 3.52
CA GLN A 84 -1.37 3.64 4.88
C GLN A 84 -2.89 3.73 5.00
N GLU A 85 -3.56 4.48 4.12
CA GLU A 85 -5.03 4.60 4.12
C GLU A 85 -5.71 3.22 3.97
N ASN A 86 -5.17 2.34 3.13
CA ASN A 86 -5.70 0.99 2.99
C ASN A 86 -5.57 0.17 4.27
N GLU A 87 -4.44 0.28 4.97
CA GLU A 87 -4.23 -0.43 6.24
C GLU A 87 -5.11 0.16 7.36
N GLU A 88 -5.30 1.48 7.41
CA GLU A 88 -6.19 2.14 8.34
C GLU A 88 -7.65 1.70 8.14
N ILE A 89 -8.14 1.67 6.90
CA ILE A 89 -9.51 1.22 6.62
C ILE A 89 -9.69 -0.26 6.99
N LYS A 90 -8.70 -1.13 6.70
CA LYS A 90 -8.73 -2.53 7.15
C LYS A 90 -8.81 -2.64 8.68
N LYS A 91 -8.04 -1.83 9.41
CA LYS A 91 -8.08 -1.79 10.87
C LYS A 91 -9.44 -1.34 11.38
N LEU A 92 -10.01 -0.28 10.81
CA LEU A 92 -11.34 0.22 11.17
C LEU A 92 -12.43 -0.82 10.95
N ILE A 93 -12.43 -1.52 9.80
CA ILE A 93 -13.36 -2.62 9.52
C ILE A 93 -13.18 -3.74 10.56
N SER A 94 -11.94 -4.08 10.91
CA SER A 94 -11.63 -5.12 11.90
C SER A 94 -12.06 -4.72 13.33
N MET A 95 -11.90 -3.45 13.70
CA MET A 95 -12.36 -2.92 14.98
C MET A 95 -13.89 -2.93 15.09
N TRP A 96 -14.59 -2.50 14.05
CA TRP A 96 -16.06 -2.58 13.97
C TRP A 96 -16.56 -4.03 14.05
N ALA A 97 -15.83 -4.96 13.44
CA ALA A 97 -16.11 -6.39 13.54
C ALA A 97 -16.01 -6.92 14.99
N MET A 98 -15.14 -6.33 15.82
CA MET A 98 -14.89 -6.73 17.21
C MET A 98 -15.76 -5.97 18.24
N TRP A 99 -16.30 -4.80 17.90
CA TRP A 99 -17.12 -3.96 18.79
C TRP A 99 -18.26 -4.71 19.50
N PRO A 100 -19.03 -5.60 18.84
CA PRO A 100 -20.11 -6.34 19.51
C PRO A 100 -19.62 -7.32 20.58
N MET A 101 -18.34 -7.70 20.57
CA MET A 101 -17.73 -8.55 21.61
C MET A 101 -17.29 -7.74 22.83
N LEU A 102 -16.84 -6.50 22.61
CA LEU A 102 -16.39 -5.61 23.69
C LEU A 102 -17.56 -5.01 24.46
N ALA A 103 -18.69 -4.75 23.80
CA ALA A 103 -19.90 -4.20 24.40
C ALA A 103 -20.73 -5.20 25.24
N LYS A 104 -20.31 -6.48 25.31
CA LYS A 104 -20.99 -7.55 26.08
C LYS A 104 -20.27 -7.93 27.37
N LYS A 105 -19.27 -7.17 27.80
CA LYS A 105 -18.67 -7.23 29.14
C LYS A 105 -19.19 -6.08 29.98
#